data_AF-A0AB34L8X4-F1
#
_entry.id   AF-A0AB34L8X4-F1
#
_cell.length_a   1.000
_cell.length_b   1.000
_cell.length_c   1.000
_cell.angle_alpha   90.00
_cell.angle_beta   90.00
_cell.angle_gamma   90.00
#
_symmetry.space_group_name_H-M   'P 1'
#
loop_
_entity.id
_entity.type
_entity.pdbx_description
1 polymer ?
#
loop_
_entity_poly.entity_id
_entity_poly.type
_entity_poly.pdbx_seq_one_letter_code
_entity_poly.pdbx_strand_id
1 'polypeptide(L)'
;MLAAIVRASNHYAMRPALVLDNQTYTYQELFGLAWSICETLRNSIRLMFNGEVGYNDMRSREIDACNYGWHGNLNLGWQQNLPWQLKWSSNMEWMSRRYSLQGYDSGMMMISATLARSFLNDKLDVAISGMSGLGHGGKMYWESVSSTRDFTNISRLIEPMQDITIGITYTFGGKSRKYAEETVSDSFEMGDSRIVKQQMKRRGK
;
A
#
# COMPACT_ATOMS: atom_id res chain seq x y z
N MET A 1 1.06 20.39 18.86
CA MET A 1 1.48 19.05 19.32
C MET A 1 1.75 18.25 18.07
N LEU A 2 3.04 17.97 17.79
CA LEU A 2 3.45 17.07 16.71
C LEU A 2 3.31 15.63 17.21
N ALA A 3 2.73 14.76 16.40
CA ALA A 3 2.61 13.34 16.71
C ALA A 3 3.35 12.56 15.62
N ALA A 4 4.68 12.59 15.70
CA ALA A 4 5.53 11.75 14.87
C ALA A 4 5.47 10.32 15.41
N ILE A 5 4.72 9.44 14.74
CA ILE A 5 4.85 8.01 14.96
C ILE A 5 6.04 7.55 14.12
N VAL A 6 7.25 7.67 14.68
CA VAL A 6 8.44 7.01 14.13
C VAL A 6 8.40 5.57 14.61
N ARG A 7 7.85 4.67 13.79
CA ARG A 7 8.00 3.23 14.01
C ARG A 7 9.21 2.75 13.19
N ALA A 8 10.41 2.99 13.72
CA ALA A 8 11.60 2.30 13.24
C ALA A 8 11.57 0.88 13.83
N SER A 9 11.37 -0.13 13.00
CA SER A 9 11.51 -1.52 13.43
C SER A 9 12.83 -2.04 12.90
N ASN A 10 13.84 -2.10 13.77
CA ASN A 10 15.06 -2.84 13.49
C ASN A 10 14.74 -4.32 13.67
N HIS A 11 14.41 -5.01 12.59
CA HIS A 11 14.44 -6.47 12.59
C HIS A 11 15.90 -6.92 12.44
N TYR A 12 16.60 -7.07 13.57
CA TYR A 12 17.82 -7.88 13.61
C TYR A 12 17.40 -9.34 13.51
N ALA A 13 17.28 -9.85 12.28
CA ALA A 13 17.14 -11.29 12.07
C ALA A 13 18.53 -11.93 12.24
N MET A 14 18.89 -12.28 13.48
CA MET A 14 19.92 -13.31 13.70
C MET A 14 19.40 -14.61 13.10
N ARG A 15 20.04 -15.05 12.00
CA ARG A 15 19.98 -16.41 11.43
C ARG A 15 18.63 -17.15 11.56
N PRO A 16 17.56 -16.74 10.87
CA PRO A 16 16.48 -17.67 10.60
C PRO A 16 16.85 -18.45 9.34
N ALA A 17 17.24 -19.72 9.50
CA ALA A 17 17.12 -20.68 8.41
C ALA A 17 15.62 -20.83 8.12
N LEU A 18 15.09 -20.06 7.17
CA LEU A 18 13.72 -20.21 6.68
C LEU A 18 13.68 -21.49 5.84
N VAL A 19 13.34 -22.61 6.50
CA VAL A 19 13.01 -23.87 5.84
C VAL A 19 11.63 -23.70 5.20
N LEU A 20 11.63 -23.18 3.96
CA LEU A 20 10.49 -23.23 3.07
C LEU A 20 10.63 -24.53 2.26
N ASP A 21 9.84 -25.52 2.67
CA ASP A 21 9.72 -26.85 2.08
C ASP A 21 10.90 -27.82 2.36
N ASN A 22 10.55 -29.08 2.58
CA ASN A 22 11.39 -30.11 3.18
C ASN A 22 12.49 -30.66 2.25
N GLN A 23 12.87 -29.93 1.20
CA GLN A 23 13.86 -30.33 0.20
C GLN A 23 14.54 -29.09 -0.44
N THR A 24 14.74 -27.97 0.25
CA THR A 24 15.56 -26.87 -0.33
C THR A 24 16.21 -26.04 0.78
N TYR A 25 17.45 -26.37 1.14
CA TYR A 25 18.26 -25.55 2.05
C TYR A 25 18.64 -24.21 1.39
N THR A 26 17.70 -23.25 1.40
CA THR A 26 17.94 -21.88 0.97
C THR A 26 18.43 -21.09 2.18
N TYR A 27 19.72 -20.76 2.20
CA TYR A 27 20.25 -19.79 3.15
C TYR A 27 19.82 -18.41 2.69
N GLN A 28 19.10 -17.68 3.53
CA GLN A 28 18.74 -16.29 3.28
C GLN A 28 19.16 -15.44 4.49
N GLU A 29 20.22 -14.65 4.34
CA GLU A 29 20.54 -13.60 5.30
C GLU A 29 19.86 -12.30 4.86
N LEU A 30 18.90 -11.86 5.67
CA LEU A 30 18.12 -10.64 5.49
C LEU A 30 18.56 -9.62 6.53
N PHE A 31 19.15 -8.52 6.07
CA PHE A 31 19.31 -7.32 6.90
C PHE A 31 18.43 -6.25 6.30
N GLY A 32 17.50 -5.69 7.09
CA GLY A 32 16.55 -4.71 6.59
C GLY A 32 16.26 -3.62 7.62
N LEU A 33 16.10 -2.39 7.12
CA LEU A 33 15.61 -1.25 7.87
C LEU A 33 14.34 -0.75 7.18
N ALA A 34 13.26 -0.65 7.94
CA ALA A 34 12.00 -0.08 7.48
C ALA A 34 11.62 1.12 8.33
N TRP A 35 11.08 2.15 7.68
CA TRP A 35 10.67 3.40 8.32
C TRP A 35 9.33 3.85 7.76
N SER A 36 8.51 4.44 8.62
CA SER A 36 7.24 5.05 8.26
C SER A 36 7.08 6.33 9.08
N ILE A 37 6.79 7.44 8.41
CA ILE A 37 6.53 8.75 9.00
C ILE A 37 5.29 9.32 8.31
N CYS A 38 4.30 9.73 9.09
CA CYS A 38 3.14 10.47 8.59
C CYS A 38 2.95 11.68 9.49
N GLU A 39 3.14 12.89 8.94
CA GLU A 39 3.07 14.12 9.72
C GLU A 39 2.20 15.16 9.00
N THR A 40 1.45 15.94 9.77
CA THR A 40 0.69 17.08 9.24
C THR A 40 1.40 18.38 9.59
N LEU A 41 1.94 19.05 8.58
CA LEU A 41 2.64 20.31 8.67
C LEU A 41 1.69 21.51 8.75
N ARG A 42 2.28 22.69 9.00
CA ARG A 42 1.60 23.98 8.97
C ARG A 42 0.91 24.16 7.59
N ASN A 43 -0.32 24.68 7.59
CA ASN A 43 -1.20 24.83 6.41
C ASN A 43 -1.88 23.54 5.91
N SER A 44 -2.08 22.54 6.78
CA SER A 44 -2.84 21.32 6.45
C SER A 44 -2.23 20.49 5.31
N ILE A 45 -0.90 20.59 5.15
CA ILE A 45 -0.13 19.69 4.30
C ILE A 45 0.14 18.43 5.11
N ARG A 46 -0.15 17.27 4.57
CA ARG A 46 0.19 15.97 5.14
C ARG A 46 1.25 15.31 4.28
N LEU A 47 2.37 14.94 4.90
CA LEU A 47 3.43 14.18 4.27
C LEU A 47 3.42 12.77 4.83
N MET A 48 3.54 11.80 3.93
CA MET A 48 3.65 10.39 4.20
C MET A 48 4.95 9.90 3.58
N PHE A 49 5.77 9.25 4.38
CA PHE A 49 7.05 8.70 3.96
C PHE A 49 7.12 7.28 4.49
N ASN A 50 7.14 6.30 3.61
CA ASN A 50 7.37 4.91 3.95
C ASN A 50 8.55 4.44 3.14
N GLY A 51 9.51 3.75 3.74
CA GLY A 51 10.61 3.21 3.00
C GLY A 51 11.21 2.01 3.68
N GLU A 52 11.93 1.25 2.89
CA GLU A 52 12.62 0.05 3.30
C GLU A 52 13.90 -0.06 2.50
N VAL A 53 14.97 -0.48 3.16
CA VAL A 53 16.19 -0.92 2.48
C VAL A 53 16.65 -2.21 3.14
N GLY A 54 17.12 -3.15 2.33
CA GLY A 54 17.68 -4.37 2.86
C GLY A 54 18.68 -5.03 1.93
N TYR A 55 19.40 -6.00 2.47
CA TYR A 55 20.34 -6.84 1.76
C TYR A 55 19.92 -8.29 1.91
N ASN A 56 19.91 -9.00 0.79
CA ASN A 56 19.70 -10.44 0.75
C ASN A 56 20.99 -11.13 0.29
N ASP A 57 21.46 -12.13 1.03
CA ASP A 57 22.37 -13.16 0.53
C ASP A 57 21.60 -14.48 0.45
N MET A 58 21.36 -14.98 -0.75
CA MET A 58 20.62 -16.21 -1.03
C MET A 58 21.53 -17.27 -1.63
N ARG A 59 21.54 -18.47 -1.04
CA ARG A 59 22.33 -19.60 -1.56
C ARG A 59 21.56 -20.90 -1.42
N SER A 60 21.60 -21.72 -2.45
CA SER A 60 21.10 -23.11 -2.40
C SER A 60 22.15 -24.06 -2.95
N ARG A 61 22.45 -25.09 -2.16
CA ARG A 61 23.42 -26.12 -2.54
C ARG A 61 22.83 -27.16 -3.50
N GLU A 62 21.51 -27.28 -3.55
CA GLU A 62 20.85 -28.31 -4.36
C GLU A 62 20.79 -27.94 -5.84
N ILE A 63 20.63 -26.65 -6.12
CA ILE A 63 20.62 -26.12 -7.49
C ILE A 63 21.92 -25.39 -7.87
N ASP A 64 22.96 -25.49 -7.02
CA ASP A 64 24.26 -24.81 -7.17
C ASP A 64 24.12 -23.33 -7.58
N ALA A 65 23.22 -22.63 -6.88
CA ALA A 65 22.87 -21.25 -7.20
C ALA A 65 23.15 -20.34 -6.02
N CYS A 66 23.72 -19.18 -6.32
CA CYS A 66 23.91 -18.09 -5.38
C CYS A 66 23.49 -16.78 -6.02
N ASN A 67 22.84 -15.92 -5.23
CA ASN A 67 22.57 -14.56 -5.63
C ASN A 67 22.48 -13.67 -4.41
N TYR A 68 22.92 -12.42 -4.56
CA TYR A 68 22.94 -11.46 -3.48
C TYR A 68 22.73 -10.06 -4.00
N GLY A 69 22.16 -9.21 -3.16
CA GLY A 69 21.98 -7.82 -3.56
C GLY A 69 21.16 -7.00 -2.58
N TRP A 70 21.32 -5.70 -2.75
CA TRP A 70 20.54 -4.69 -2.05
C TRP A 70 19.18 -4.52 -2.74
N HIS A 71 18.12 -4.46 -1.95
CA HIS A 71 16.79 -4.05 -2.39
C HIS A 71 16.30 -2.88 -1.54
N GLY A 72 15.33 -2.15 -2.05
CA GLY A 72 14.71 -1.07 -1.31
C GLY A 72 13.40 -0.64 -1.96
N ASN A 73 12.51 -0.12 -1.13
CA ASN A 73 11.27 0.51 -1.54
C ASN A 73 11.17 1.89 -0.89
N LEU A 74 10.46 2.78 -1.56
CA LEU A 74 10.15 4.11 -1.06
C LEU A 74 8.78 4.51 -1.59
N ASN A 75 7.90 4.88 -0.68
CA ASN A 75 6.58 5.43 -0.98
C ASN A 75 6.48 6.81 -0.31
N LEU A 76 6.35 7.83 -1.12
CA LEU A 76 6.19 9.22 -0.70
C LEU A 76 4.78 9.68 -1.03
N GLY A 77 4.01 10.07 -0.03
CA GLY A 77 2.71 10.67 -0.19
C GLY A 77 2.71 12.14 0.23
N TRP A 78 2.06 12.97 -0.58
CA TRP A 78 1.79 14.38 -0.31
C TRP A 78 0.29 14.58 -0.38
N GLN A 79 -0.31 15.19 0.63
CA GLN A 79 -1.71 15.63 0.60
C GLN A 79 -1.82 17.09 1.05
N GLN A 80 -2.60 17.89 0.35
CA GLN A 80 -2.82 19.29 0.69
C GLN A 80 -4.23 19.75 0.31
N ASN A 81 -4.84 20.53 1.20
CA ASN A 81 -6.02 21.31 0.86
C ASN A 81 -5.58 22.66 0.28
N LEU A 82 -5.86 22.86 -0.99
CA LEU A 82 -5.62 24.08 -1.73
C LEU A 82 -6.79 25.07 -1.52
N PRO A 83 -6.59 26.37 -1.86
CA PRO A 83 -7.69 27.32 -1.93
C PRO A 83 -8.85 26.80 -2.79
N TRP A 84 -10.06 27.29 -2.52
CA TRP A 84 -11.31 26.87 -3.21
C TRP A 84 -11.79 25.44 -2.90
N GLN A 85 -11.44 24.90 -1.73
CA GLN A 85 -11.86 23.56 -1.27
C GLN A 85 -11.34 22.41 -2.15
N LEU A 86 -10.22 22.65 -2.81
CA LEU A 86 -9.60 21.69 -3.72
C LEU A 86 -8.64 20.81 -2.91
N LYS A 87 -8.76 19.49 -3.06
CA LYS A 87 -7.91 18.51 -2.38
C LYS A 87 -6.92 17.96 -3.39
N TRP A 88 -5.64 18.17 -3.14
CA TRP A 88 -4.55 17.57 -3.91
C TRP A 88 -3.94 16.43 -3.09
N SER A 89 -3.83 15.25 -3.69
CA SER A 89 -2.99 14.15 -3.22
C SER A 89 -2.02 13.75 -4.34
N SER A 90 -0.76 13.50 -4.01
CA SER A 90 0.21 12.89 -4.92
C SER A 90 0.95 11.79 -4.19
N ASN A 91 1.20 10.67 -4.87
CA ASN A 91 2.02 9.59 -4.34
C ASN A 91 3.11 9.25 -5.33
N MET A 92 4.32 9.05 -4.85
CA MET A 92 5.45 8.57 -5.62
C MET A 92 5.90 7.25 -5.03
N GLU A 93 6.06 6.26 -5.90
CA GLU A 93 6.48 4.93 -5.53
C GLU A 93 7.77 4.62 -6.27
N TRP A 94 8.76 4.16 -5.53
CA TRP A 94 10.03 3.74 -6.05
C TRP A 94 10.40 2.39 -5.44
N MET A 95 10.89 1.52 -6.29
CA MET A 95 11.39 0.21 -5.92
C MET A 95 12.70 0.00 -6.66
N SER A 96 13.75 -0.40 -5.95
CA SER A 96 14.99 -0.83 -6.58
C SER A 96 14.87 -2.27 -7.12
N ARG A 97 15.93 -2.81 -7.71
CA ARG A 97 15.92 -4.19 -8.19
C ARG A 97 15.67 -5.15 -7.02
N ARG A 98 14.86 -6.18 -7.28
CA ARG A 98 14.64 -7.26 -6.33
C ARG A 98 15.36 -8.49 -6.83
N TYR A 99 16.25 -9.02 -6.00
CA TYR A 99 17.00 -10.22 -6.32
C TYR A 99 16.22 -11.44 -5.83
N SER A 100 16.24 -12.51 -6.62
CA SER A 100 15.81 -13.85 -6.25
C SER A 100 17.00 -14.81 -6.38
N LEU A 101 16.90 -16.02 -5.84
CA LEU A 101 17.99 -16.99 -5.88
C LEU A 101 18.52 -17.28 -7.31
N GLN A 102 17.65 -17.19 -8.32
CA GLN A 102 17.96 -17.52 -9.71
C GLN A 102 18.02 -16.28 -10.63
N GLY A 103 17.89 -15.07 -10.10
CA GLY A 103 18.01 -13.87 -10.93
C GLY A 103 17.44 -12.62 -10.29
N TYR A 104 16.82 -11.74 -11.07
CA TYR A 104 16.33 -10.45 -10.55
C TYR A 104 15.14 -9.92 -11.34
N ASP A 105 14.31 -9.14 -10.64
CA ASP A 105 13.33 -8.25 -11.23
C ASP A 105 13.88 -6.82 -11.23
N SER A 106 13.62 -6.09 -12.32
CA SER A 106 14.00 -4.69 -12.44
C SER A 106 13.26 -3.82 -11.43
N GLY A 107 13.87 -2.70 -11.06
CA GLY A 107 13.20 -1.68 -10.26
C GLY A 107 12.11 -0.94 -11.04
N MET A 108 11.29 -0.19 -10.32
CA MET A 108 10.19 0.59 -10.86
C MET A 108 10.14 1.96 -10.18
N MET A 109 9.69 2.97 -10.92
CA MET A 109 9.37 4.27 -10.34
C MET A 109 8.09 4.80 -10.97
N MET A 110 7.14 5.20 -10.14
CA MET A 110 5.83 5.71 -10.54
C MET A 110 5.48 6.95 -9.75
N ILE A 111 4.65 7.79 -10.35
CA ILE A 111 4.00 8.90 -9.68
C ILE A 111 2.53 8.90 -10.02
N SER A 112 1.70 9.19 -9.04
CA SER A 112 0.27 9.44 -9.20
C SER A 112 -0.09 10.77 -8.57
N ALA A 113 -1.09 11.41 -9.13
CA ALA A 113 -1.65 12.64 -8.60
C ALA A 113 -3.16 12.61 -8.76
N THR A 114 -3.86 13.09 -7.74
CA THR A 114 -5.31 13.23 -7.70
C THR A 114 -5.66 14.63 -7.23
N LEU A 115 -6.51 15.28 -8.00
CA LEU A 115 -7.09 16.57 -7.70
C LEU A 115 -8.61 16.41 -7.60
N ALA A 116 -9.16 16.64 -6.42
CA ALA A 116 -10.58 16.43 -6.16
C ALA A 116 -11.25 17.66 -5.57
N ARG A 117 -12.51 17.88 -5.93
CA ARG A 117 -13.35 18.93 -5.37
C ARG A 117 -14.77 18.44 -5.16
N SER A 118 -15.29 18.77 -3.99
CA SER A 118 -16.68 18.54 -3.62
C SER A 118 -17.52 19.77 -3.96
N PHE A 119 -18.69 19.55 -4.56
CA PHE A 119 -19.68 20.55 -4.95
C PHE A 119 -21.04 20.20 -4.31
N LEU A 120 -22.00 21.12 -4.41
CA LEU A 120 -23.39 20.93 -3.94
C LEU A 120 -23.50 20.50 -2.47
N ASN A 121 -22.76 21.16 -1.56
CA ASN A 121 -22.71 20.83 -0.12
C ASN A 121 -22.30 19.36 0.13
N ASP A 122 -21.19 18.93 -0.50
CA ASP A 122 -20.63 17.58 -0.42
C ASP A 122 -21.50 16.47 -1.05
N LYS A 123 -22.36 16.81 -2.02
CA LYS A 123 -23.19 15.81 -2.72
C LYS A 123 -22.59 15.34 -4.04
N LEU A 124 -21.76 16.18 -4.67
CA LEU A 124 -21.14 15.89 -5.95
C LEU A 124 -19.62 16.01 -5.79
N ASP A 125 -18.91 14.90 -5.86
CA ASP A 125 -17.46 14.87 -5.87
C ASP A 125 -16.97 14.69 -7.30
N VAL A 126 -16.09 15.59 -7.74
CA VAL A 126 -15.40 15.49 -9.01
C VAL A 126 -13.91 15.35 -8.71
N ALA A 127 -13.31 14.27 -9.21
CA ALA A 127 -11.89 14.00 -9.07
C ALA A 127 -11.27 13.77 -10.44
N ILE A 128 -10.09 14.32 -10.64
CA ILE A 128 -9.22 14.01 -11.76
C ILE A 128 -7.98 13.37 -11.15
N SER A 129 -7.71 12.13 -11.52
CA SER A 129 -6.49 11.43 -11.14
C SER A 129 -5.71 11.08 -12.38
N GLY A 130 -4.40 10.93 -12.23
CA GLY A 130 -3.57 10.32 -13.23
C GLY A 130 -2.35 9.68 -12.61
N MET A 131 -1.78 8.74 -13.33
CA MET A 131 -0.54 8.08 -12.96
C MET A 131 0.38 8.04 -14.18
N SER A 132 1.68 7.95 -13.91
CA SER A 132 2.70 7.75 -14.92
C SER A 132 3.86 6.98 -14.31
N GLY A 133 4.44 6.08 -15.11
CA GLY A 133 5.81 5.64 -14.86
C GLY A 133 6.77 6.82 -15.01
N LEU A 134 7.87 6.83 -14.26
CA LEU A 134 8.90 7.88 -14.38
C LEU A 134 10.13 7.42 -15.19
N GLY A 135 10.17 6.15 -15.61
CA GLY A 135 11.19 5.62 -16.51
C GLY A 135 10.90 5.92 -17.99
N HIS A 136 11.95 6.16 -18.78
CA HIS A 136 11.94 6.06 -20.25
C HIS A 136 10.73 6.73 -20.96
N GLY A 137 10.36 7.94 -20.53
CA GLY A 137 9.30 8.73 -21.15
C GLY A 137 7.86 8.35 -20.76
N GLY A 138 7.62 7.83 -19.56
CA GLY A 138 6.26 7.47 -19.08
C GLY A 138 5.94 5.98 -19.10
N LYS A 139 6.89 5.17 -19.55
CA LYS A 139 6.76 3.73 -19.71
C LYS A 139 7.32 3.02 -18.49
N MET A 140 6.59 2.05 -17.98
CA MET A 140 7.13 1.09 -17.03
C MET A 140 7.88 0.01 -17.80
N TYR A 141 9.11 -0.22 -17.39
CA TYR A 141 9.92 -1.34 -17.86
C TYR A 141 10.01 -2.32 -16.70
N TRP A 142 9.47 -3.51 -16.91
CA TRP A 142 9.65 -4.63 -16.01
C TRP A 142 10.46 -5.70 -16.75
N GLU A 143 11.69 -5.90 -16.33
CA GLU A 143 12.52 -7.00 -16.78
C GLU A 143 12.65 -8.01 -15.65
N SER A 144 12.27 -9.25 -15.92
CA SER A 144 12.49 -10.38 -15.02
C SER A 144 13.49 -11.32 -15.67
N VAL A 145 14.65 -11.45 -15.06
CA VAL A 145 15.70 -12.36 -15.51
C VAL A 145 15.73 -13.53 -14.53
N SER A 146 15.64 -14.75 -15.05
CA SER A 146 15.92 -15.96 -14.30
C SER A 146 16.87 -16.85 -15.08
N SER A 147 18.00 -17.18 -14.46
CA SER A 147 19.01 -18.08 -14.99
C SER A 147 19.00 -19.36 -14.18
N THR A 148 18.81 -20.46 -14.89
CA THR A 148 19.04 -21.81 -14.38
C THR A 148 20.37 -22.34 -14.92
N ARG A 149 20.74 -23.56 -14.54
CA ARG A 149 21.93 -24.23 -15.08
C ARG A 149 21.87 -24.42 -16.60
N ASP A 150 20.69 -24.66 -17.14
CA ASP A 150 20.52 -25.10 -18.54
C ASP A 150 19.99 -24.00 -19.45
N PHE A 151 19.27 -23.01 -18.90
CA PHE A 151 18.70 -21.92 -19.70
C PHE A 151 18.59 -20.61 -18.90
N THR A 152 18.67 -19.49 -19.63
CA THR A 152 18.33 -18.15 -19.12
C THR A 152 17.02 -17.71 -19.75
N ASN A 153 16.04 -17.40 -18.90
CA ASN A 153 14.79 -16.77 -19.29
C ASN A 153 14.87 -15.26 -19.00
N ILE A 154 14.53 -14.45 -20.00
CA ILE A 154 14.45 -13.00 -19.89
C ILE A 154 13.05 -12.61 -20.35
N SER A 155 12.22 -12.20 -19.40
CA SER A 155 10.90 -11.65 -19.67
C SER A 155 10.97 -10.13 -19.59
N ARG A 156 10.52 -9.43 -20.63
CA ARG A 156 10.46 -7.96 -20.67
C ARG A 156 9.04 -7.51 -20.96
N LEU A 157 8.45 -6.81 -20.01
CA LEU A 157 7.18 -6.11 -20.15
C LEU A 157 7.46 -4.61 -20.25
N ILE A 158 6.91 -3.96 -21.28
CA ILE A 158 6.98 -2.52 -21.45
C ILE A 158 5.55 -2.02 -21.54
N GLU A 159 5.07 -1.37 -20.48
CA GLU A 159 3.70 -0.88 -20.40
C GLU A 159 3.71 0.66 -20.34
N PRO A 160 3.01 1.37 -21.23
CA PRO A 160 2.78 2.80 -21.07
C PRO A 160 1.85 3.02 -19.87
N MET A 161 2.38 3.56 -18.77
CA MET A 161 1.60 3.73 -17.53
C MET A 161 0.95 5.11 -17.40
N GLN A 162 0.78 5.81 -18.52
CA GLN A 162 0.18 7.14 -18.54
C GLN A 162 -1.33 7.03 -18.64
N ASP A 163 -2.00 7.23 -17.51
CA ASP A 163 -3.47 7.30 -17.47
C ASP A 163 -3.93 8.63 -16.86
N ILE A 164 -5.07 9.09 -17.35
CA ILE A 164 -5.83 10.19 -16.77
C ILE A 164 -7.26 9.69 -16.64
N THR A 165 -7.76 9.69 -15.42
CA THR A 165 -9.09 9.22 -15.05
C THR A 165 -9.87 10.37 -14.44
N ILE A 166 -11.10 10.58 -14.93
CA ILE A 166 -12.04 11.54 -14.35
C ILE A 166 -13.13 10.75 -13.64
N GLY A 167 -13.23 10.90 -12.33
CA GLY A 167 -14.25 10.31 -11.48
C GLY A 167 -15.31 11.35 -11.12
N ILE A 168 -16.57 11.05 -11.39
CA ILE A 168 -17.70 11.86 -10.92
C ILE A 168 -18.55 10.97 -10.02
N THR A 169 -18.67 11.35 -8.75
CA THR A 169 -19.44 10.63 -7.75
C THR A 169 -20.57 11.52 -7.25
N TYR A 170 -21.81 11.06 -7.38
CA TYR A 170 -22.97 11.77 -6.84
C TYR A 170 -23.63 10.95 -5.73
N THR A 171 -23.73 11.54 -4.55
CA THR A 171 -24.35 10.91 -3.38
C THR A 171 -25.82 11.30 -3.28
N PHE A 172 -26.73 10.34 -3.47
CA PHE A 172 -28.17 10.51 -3.26
C PHE A 172 -28.53 10.21 -1.81
N GLY A 173 -29.13 11.18 -1.13
CA GLY A 173 -29.55 11.07 0.28
C GLY A 173 -28.97 12.21 1.12
N GLY A 174 -29.79 12.85 1.96
CA GLY A 174 -29.28 13.79 2.96
C GLY A 174 -28.42 13.03 3.96
N LYS A 175 -27.35 13.66 4.49
CA LYS A 175 -26.53 13.10 5.59
C LYS A 175 -27.49 12.59 6.66
N SER A 176 -27.71 11.26 6.72
CA SER A 176 -28.52 10.67 7.77
C SER A 176 -27.88 11.10 9.07
N ARG A 177 -28.69 11.65 9.96
CA ARG A 177 -28.33 12.18 11.28
C ARG A 177 -27.16 11.37 11.85
N LYS A 178 -26.11 12.06 12.32
CA LYS A 178 -25.14 11.46 13.22
C LYS A 178 -25.94 10.76 14.31
N TYR A 179 -25.96 9.45 14.32
CA TYR A 179 -26.37 8.72 15.51
C TYR A 179 -25.28 9.05 16.52
N ALA A 180 -25.66 9.79 17.56
CA ALA A 180 -24.83 9.88 18.73
C ALA A 180 -24.66 8.44 19.22
N GLU A 181 -23.44 7.94 19.18
CA GLU A 181 -23.06 6.74 19.90
C GLU A 181 -23.10 7.13 21.38
N GLU A 182 -24.30 7.07 21.96
CA GLU A 182 -24.46 7.09 23.40
C GLU A 182 -24.04 5.70 23.85
N THR A 183 -22.84 5.60 24.42
CA THR A 183 -22.41 4.42 25.15
C THR A 183 -23.34 4.25 26.34
N VAL A 184 -24.47 3.57 26.13
CA VAL A 184 -25.27 3.03 27.22
C VAL A 184 -24.46 1.88 27.77
N SER A 185 -23.71 2.17 28.83
CA SER A 185 -23.17 1.15 29.72
C SER A 185 -24.33 0.49 30.45
N ASP A 186 -24.98 -0.48 29.80
CA ASP A 186 -25.86 -1.40 30.51
C ASP A 186 -24.97 -2.48 31.12
N SER A 187 -24.83 -2.40 32.44
CA SER A 187 -24.30 -3.48 33.26
C SER A 187 -25.10 -4.75 32.97
N PHE A 188 -24.43 -5.77 32.47
CA PHE A 188 -24.98 -7.11 32.30
C PHE A 188 -25.28 -7.70 33.69
N GLU A 189 -26.52 -7.52 34.17
CA GLU A 189 -27.08 -8.40 35.19
C GLU A 189 -27.64 -9.65 34.49
N MET A 190 -26.99 -10.77 34.79
CA MET A 190 -27.35 -12.10 34.32
C MET A 190 -28.65 -12.52 35.02
N GLY A 191 -29.79 -12.36 34.32
CA GLY A 191 -31.12 -12.62 34.88
C GLY A 191 -32.10 -13.16 33.85
N ASP A 192 -32.11 -14.48 33.74
CA ASP A 192 -33.20 -15.35 33.30
C ASP A 192 -33.72 -15.27 31.83
N SER A 193 -33.56 -16.42 31.19
CA SER A 193 -34.06 -16.85 29.89
C SER A 193 -35.55 -16.61 29.63
N ARG A 194 -35.92 -16.04 28.45
CA ARG A 194 -37.08 -16.46 27.64
C ARG A 194 -37.19 -15.79 26.26
N ILE A 195 -37.05 -16.63 25.23
CA ILE A 195 -37.84 -16.76 24.00
C ILE A 195 -38.11 -15.50 23.15
N VAL A 196 -37.43 -15.50 21.99
CA VAL A 196 -37.67 -14.66 20.80
C VAL A 196 -39.13 -14.77 20.33
N LYS A 197 -39.85 -13.64 20.30
CA LYS A 197 -41.05 -13.49 19.46
C LYS A 197 -40.73 -12.62 18.25
N GLN A 198 -40.52 -13.30 17.13
CA GLN A 198 -40.51 -12.73 15.79
C GLN A 198 -41.96 -12.32 15.45
N GLN A 199 -42.23 -11.03 15.20
CA GLN A 199 -43.53 -10.58 14.68
C GLN A 199 -43.37 -10.07 13.25
N MET A 200 -43.84 -10.89 12.31
CA MET A 200 -44.16 -10.49 10.94
C MET A 200 -45.30 -9.45 10.96
N LYS A 201 -45.06 -8.29 10.33
CA LYS A 201 -46.07 -7.25 10.13
C LYS A 201 -46.80 -7.50 8.81
N ARG A 202 -47.99 -8.10 8.85
CA ARG A 202 -48.93 -8.15 7.70
C ARG A 202 -49.71 -6.84 7.62
N ARG A 203 -49.68 -6.22 6.44
CA ARG A 203 -50.53 -5.08 6.03
C ARG A 203 -51.99 -5.53 5.86
N GLY A 204 -52.93 -4.72 6.34
CA GLY A 204 -54.35 -4.78 6.00
C GLY A 204 -55.09 -3.59 6.62
N LYS A 205 -55.75 -2.82 5.75
CA LYS A 205 -56.54 -1.58 5.92
C LYS A 205 -57.03 -1.20 7.32
#